data_AF-A0A842YLZ8-F1
#
_entry.id   AF-A0A842YLZ8-F1
#
_cell.length_a   1.000
_cell.length_b   1.000
_cell.length_c   1.000
_cell.angle_alpha   90.00
_cell.angle_beta   90.00
_cell.angle_gamma   90.00
#
_symmetry.space_group_name_H-M   'P 1'
#
loop_
_entity.id
_entity.type
_entity.pdbx_description
1 polymer ?
#
loop_
_entity_poly.entity_id
_entity_poly.type
_entity_poly.pdbx_seq_one_letter_code
_entity_poly.pdbx_strand_id
1 'polypeptide(L)' 'MKLLVLQVWYGLSDPELERQVADRLSFQRFLGYPEKAPDYSTVWQFRERLAESGRDSSWLVST' A
#
# COMPACT_ATOMS: atom_id res chain seq x y z
N MET A 1 -2.58 4.95 1.58
CA MET A 1 -3.27 5.39 0.34
C MET A 1 -2.34 6.04 -0.69
N LYS A 2 -1.56 7.10 -0.37
CA LYS A 2 -0.73 7.81 -1.38
C LYS A 2 0.30 6.95 -2.12
N LEU A 3 0.87 5.95 -1.45
CA LEU A 3 1.80 4.98 -2.03
C LEU A 3 1.15 4.17 -3.16
N LEU A 4 -0.08 3.70 -2.97
CA LEU A 4 -0.81 2.94 -3.99
C LEU A 4 -1.05 3.74 -5.26
N VAL A 5 -1.22 5.06 -5.14
CA VAL A 5 -1.35 5.95 -6.29
C VAL A 5 -0.04 6.01 -7.08
N LEU A 6 1.11 6.14 -6.41
CA LEU A 6 2.42 6.06 -7.07
C LEU A 6 2.66 4.67 -7.68
N GLN A 7 2.22 3.61 -7.00
CA GLN A 7 2.33 2.23 -7.49
C GLN A 7 1.60 2.06 -8.83
N VAL A 8 0.36 2.54 -8.93
CA VAL A 8 -0.46 2.46 -10.14
C VAL A 8 0.06 3.40 -11.23
N TRP A 9 0.50 4.61 -10.88
CA TRP A 9 0.98 5.59 -11.86
C TRP A 9 2.30 5.18 -12.52
N TYR A 10 3.19 4.57 -11.76
CA TYR A 10 4.50 4.16 -12.26
C TYR A 10 4.58 2.66 -12.59
N GLY A 11 3.52 1.89 -12.32
CA GLY A 11 3.47 0.44 -12.57
C GLY A 11 4.51 -0.33 -11.74
N LEU A 12 4.84 0.14 -10.54
CA LEU A 12 5.93 -0.39 -9.73
C LEU A 12 5.45 -1.54 -8.84
N SER A 13 6.29 -2.56 -8.68
CA SER A 13 6.09 -3.58 -7.65
C SER A 13 6.30 -2.99 -6.25
N ASP A 14 5.69 -3.58 -5.22
CA ASP A 14 5.84 -3.14 -3.83
C ASP A 14 7.31 -2.86 -3.41
N PRO A 15 8.29 -3.75 -3.65
CA PRO A 15 9.70 -3.50 -3.30
C PRO A 15 10.38 -2.46 -4.20
N GLU A 16 9.91 -2.28 -5.43
CA GLU A 16 10.47 -1.29 -6.37
C GLU A 16 10.03 0.12 -5.95
N LEU A 17 8.77 0.25 -5.53
CA LEU A 17 8.25 1.50 -5.02
C LEU A 17 8.90 1.88 -3.68
N GLU A 18 9.27 0.91 -2.82
CA GLU A 18 10.13 1.16 -1.64
C GLU A 18 11.41 1.83 -2.01
N ARG A 19 12.14 1.20 -2.94
CA ARG A 19 13.43 1.68 -3.38
C ARG A 19 13.30 3.09 -3.98
N GLN A 20 12.28 3.33 -4.80
CA GLN A 20 12.06 4.66 -5.38
C GLN A 20 11.60 5.71 -4.37
N VAL A 21 10.81 5.36 -3.35
CA VAL A 21 10.43 6.29 -2.29
C VAL A 21 11.63 6.62 -1.39
N ALA A 22 12.52 5.65 -1.15
CA ALA A 22 13.75 5.86 -0.39
C ALA A 22 14.79 6.69 -1.16
N ASP A 23 14.90 6.47 -2.48
CA ASP A 23 15.88 7.12 -3.35
C ASP A 23 15.42 8.50 -3.86
N ARG A 24 14.12 8.67 -4.16
CA ARG A 24 13.58 9.90 -4.77
C ARG A 24 12.95 10.82 -3.74
N LEU A 25 13.61 11.95 -3.48
CA LEU A 25 13.07 13.10 -2.75
C LEU A 25 11.72 13.59 -3.27
N SER A 26 11.44 13.47 -4.59
CA SER A 26 10.15 13.82 -5.17
C SER A 26 8.99 12.95 -4.65
N PHE A 27 9.25 11.66 -4.40
CA PHE A 27 8.26 10.74 -3.85
C PHE A 27 8.08 11.00 -2.36
N GLN A 28 9.16 11.25 -1.63
CA GLN A 28 9.09 11.68 -0.24
C GLN A 28 8.28 12.98 -0.08
N ARG A 29 8.49 13.96 -0.96
CA ARG A 29 7.72 15.21 -0.99
C ARG A 29 6.23 14.97 -1.27
N PHE A 30 5.90 14.07 -2.19
CA PHE A 30 4.50 13.68 -2.46
C PHE A 30 3.84 13.00 -1.25
N LEU A 31 4.61 12.19 -0.51
CA LEU A 31 4.16 11.55 0.71
C LEU A 31 4.10 12.52 1.90
N GLY A 32 4.83 13.63 1.84
CA GLY A 32 4.88 14.67 2.87
C GLY A 32 6.00 14.45 3.89
N TYR A 33 7.18 14.01 3.45
CA TYR A 33 8.33 13.66 4.28
C TYR A 33 7.98 12.67 5.40
N PRO A 34 7.63 11.42 5.03
CA PRO A 34 7.43 10.40 6.04
C PRO A 34 8.75 10.20 6.80
N GLU A 35 8.74 10.36 8.14
CA GLU A 35 9.94 10.16 8.98
C GLU A 35 10.53 8.75 8.84
N LYS A 36 9.68 7.79 8.46
CA LYS A 36 10.06 6.44 8.08
C LYS A 36 9.27 6.07 6.83
N ALA A 37 9.97 5.71 5.74
CA ALA A 37 9.30 5.07 4.61
C ALA A 37 8.55 3.85 5.17
N PRO A 38 7.21 3.77 5.04
CA PRO A 38 6.49 2.64 5.58
C PRO A 38 6.95 1.39 4.86
N ASP A 39 7.45 0.41 5.60
CA ASP A 39 7.74 -0.93 5.08
C ASP A 39 6.52 -1.39 4.28
N TYR A 40 6.71 -1.74 3.01
CA TYR A 40 5.58 -2.09 2.14
C TYR A 40 4.94 -3.39 2.59
N SER A 41 5.66 -4.19 3.36
CA SER A 41 5.11 -5.29 4.16
C SER A 41 3.92 -4.87 5.03
N THR A 42 3.91 -3.65 5.58
CA THR A 42 2.79 -3.11 6.37
C THR A 42 1.63 -2.66 5.49
N VAL A 43 1.91 -2.05 4.33
CA VAL A 43 0.86 -1.64 3.37
C VAL A 43 0.22 -2.86 2.71
N TRP A 44 1.01 -3.88 2.38
CA TRP A 44 0.55 -5.15 1.83
C TRP A 44 -0.32 -5.90 2.84
N GLN A 45 0.12 -6.01 4.11
CA GLN A 45 -0.72 -6.58 5.18
C GLN A 45 -2.03 -5.79 5.37
N PHE A 46 -2.00 -4.47 5.23
CA PHE A 46 -3.22 -3.66 5.29
C PHE A 46 -4.16 -3.92 4.10
N ARG A 47 -3.61 -4.10 2.89
CA ARG A 47 -4.39 -4.49 1.70
C ARG A 47 -4.97 -5.90 1.84
N GLU A 48 -4.18 -6.84 2.37
CA GLU A 48 -4.61 -8.20 2.63
C GLU A 48 -5.77 -8.20 3.62
N ARG A 49 -5.63 -7.51 4.75
CA ARG A 49 -6.71 -7.33 5.74
C ARG A 49 -7.96 -6.67 5.16
N LEU A 50 -7.81 -5.68 4.26
CA LEU A 50 -8.96 -5.07 3.58
C LEU A 50 -9.61 -6.02 2.55
N ALA A 51 -8.82 -6.82 1.85
CA ALA A 51 -9.32 -7.83 0.92
C ALA A 51 -10.02 -8.98 1.65
N GLU A 52 -9.50 -9.38 2.82
CA GLU A 52 -10.13 -10.37 3.71
C GLU A 52 -11.41 -9.81 4.34
N SER A 53 -11.38 -8.57 4.86
CA SER A 53 -12.55 -7.91 5.43
C SER A 53 -13.65 -7.60 4.38
N GLY A 54 -13.29 -7.48 3.10
CA GLY A 54 -14.25 -7.38 2.00
C GLY A 54 -14.87 -8.71 1.59
N ARG A 55 -14.37 -9.83 2.13
CA ARG A 55 -14.87 -11.19 1.85
C ARG A 55 -15.77 -11.74 2.96
N ASP A 56 -16.05 -10.97 4.01
CA ASP A 56 -17.06 -11.31 5.02
C ASP A 56 -18.47 -10.93 4.54
N SER A 57 -18.90 -11.53 3.43
CA SER A 57 -20.32 -11.65 3.06
C SER A 57 -20.79 -13.11 3.13
N SER A 58 -19.99 -14.00 3.74
CA SER A 58 -20.33 -15.41 3.94
C SER A 58 -21.10 -15.70 5.25
N TRP A 59 -21.56 -14.68 5.99
CA TRP A 59 -22.38 -14.90 7.20
C TRP A 59 -23.90 -14.98 6.94
N LEU A 60 -24.35 -15.10 5.68
CA LEU A 60 -25.77 -15.27 5.34
C LEU A 60 -26.07 -16.58 4.60
N VAL A 61 -25.61 -17.71 5.13
CA VAL A 61 -26.14 -19.04 4.77
C VAL A 61 -26.14 -19.96 5.99
N SER A 62 -26.98 -19.62 6.95
CA SER A 62 -27.46 -20.51 8.00
C SER A 62 -28.91 -20.15 8.31
N THR A 63 -29.86 -20.56 7.47
CA THR A 63 -31.28 -20.83 7.81
C THR A 63 -31.89 -21.68 6.71
#